data_AF-A0A9Q0PPG3-F1
#
_entry.id   AF-A0A9Q0PPG3-F1
#
_cell.length_a   1.000
_cell.length_b   1.000
_cell.length_c   1.000
_cell.angle_alpha   90.00
_cell.angle_beta   90.00
_cell.angle_gamma   90.00
#
_symmetry.space_group_name_H-M   'P 1'
#
loop_
_entity.id
_entity.type
_entity.pdbx_description
1 polymer ?
#
loop_
_entity_poly.entity_id
_entity_poly.type
_entity_poly.pdbx_seq_one_letter_code
_entity_poly.pdbx_strand_id
1 'polypeptide(L)'
;MLGGFVSSFLIIQQHISLRNFSYNTDNEALVVLVGVYARKSLPEIYFLVQSTPPGFCRSVPFLCMHTVDLNNVIACAKHFVGDGGTHKGLNEGDTILSYEDLERIHMAPYLDCISQGVGTIMASYSSWNGHQLHAHRFLLTEVLKDKLGFKGFVISDWEALDRLSKPLGSNYRRCVSTAVNAGTDMVMVGQKHREFVKDLIFLAESGEIPMTRIDDAVERILRVKFVAGLFEYPFADRSLLDIVGSKLHRELAREVVRKSLVLLKNGKDPKKPLLPLDRSAKKILVAGTHADDLGYQCGGWTIAWNGMSGRITIGITLINVAYVSGTTILDAIKEAIGEETEVIYEKNPSPDTLASQDISYAIVAVGEDPYAEFTGDNPELVIPFNGADIISSVADKIPTLVVLISGRPLVIEPWLLKKIDGLIAAWLPGTEGEGITDVIFGDYDF
;
A
#
# COMPACT_ATOMS: atom_id res chain seq x y z
N MET A 1 -15.79 -4.32 -16.58
CA MET A 1 -14.59 -4.72 -17.34
C MET A 1 -13.35 -3.88 -16.95
N LEU A 2 -13.28 -3.40 -15.70
CA LEU A 2 -12.33 -2.37 -15.22
C LEU A 2 -11.49 -2.82 -14.01
N GLY A 3 -11.48 -4.11 -13.66
CA GLY A 3 -10.89 -4.61 -12.41
C GLY A 3 -9.85 -5.73 -12.56
N GLY A 4 -9.35 -5.97 -13.77
CA GLY A 4 -8.40 -7.05 -14.04
C GLY A 4 -6.92 -6.65 -14.02
N PHE A 5 -6.61 -5.36 -14.08
CA PHE A 5 -5.24 -4.90 -14.32
C PHE A 5 -4.40 -4.72 -13.05
N VAL A 6 -4.99 -4.34 -11.92
CA VAL A 6 -4.27 -4.04 -10.65
C VAL A 6 -3.53 -5.26 -10.07
N SER A 7 -3.97 -6.49 -10.39
CA SER A 7 -3.46 -7.75 -9.83
C SER A 7 -2.00 -8.06 -10.15
N SER A 8 -1.53 -7.68 -11.35
CA SER A 8 -0.17 -8.04 -11.83
C SER A 8 0.94 -7.12 -11.31
N PHE A 9 0.58 -5.98 -10.72
CA PHE A 9 1.51 -4.88 -10.45
C PHE A 9 2.15 -4.92 -9.05
N LEU A 10 1.43 -5.43 -8.04
CA LEU A 10 2.00 -5.61 -6.70
C LEU A 10 3.10 -6.68 -6.65
N ILE A 11 3.04 -7.68 -7.53
CA ILE A 11 3.94 -8.85 -7.60
C ILE A 11 5.38 -8.44 -7.94
N ILE A 12 5.54 -7.45 -8.82
CA ILE A 12 6.84 -6.94 -9.24
C ILE A 12 7.42 -6.01 -8.16
N GLN A 13 6.58 -5.18 -7.54
CA GLN A 13 6.96 -4.33 -6.41
C GLN A 13 7.40 -5.17 -5.20
N GLN A 14 6.78 -6.34 -5.00
CA GLN A 14 7.16 -7.32 -3.99
C GLN A 14 8.56 -7.91 -4.23
N HIS A 15 8.92 -8.33 -5.44
CA HIS A 15 10.26 -8.88 -5.70
C HIS A 15 11.42 -7.90 -5.41
N ILE A 16 11.23 -6.61 -5.71
CA ILE A 16 12.20 -5.55 -5.40
C ILE A 16 12.26 -5.29 -3.90
N SER A 17 11.09 -5.26 -3.26
CA SER A 17 10.96 -5.07 -1.82
C SER A 17 11.75 -6.13 -1.06
N LEU A 18 11.70 -7.40 -1.50
CA LEU A 18 12.44 -8.51 -0.90
C LEU A 18 13.96 -8.33 -0.91
N ARG A 19 14.54 -7.87 -2.02
CA ARG A 19 15.99 -7.64 -2.10
C ARG A 19 16.43 -6.41 -1.30
N ASN A 20 15.57 -5.40 -1.19
CA ASN A 20 15.81 -4.24 -0.32
C ASN A 20 15.66 -4.62 1.17
N PHE A 21 14.75 -5.53 1.53
CA PHE A 21 14.54 -6.02 2.90
C PHE A 21 15.64 -6.98 3.38
N SER A 22 16.11 -7.88 2.52
CA SER A 22 17.25 -8.79 2.82
C SER A 22 18.50 -8.02 3.28
N TYR A 23 18.71 -6.80 2.79
CA TYR A 23 19.78 -5.91 3.27
C TYR A 23 19.54 -5.33 4.67
N ASN A 24 18.31 -4.88 4.99
CA ASN A 24 18.00 -4.20 6.25
C ASN A 24 17.98 -5.13 7.48
N THR A 25 18.52 -6.34 7.39
CA THR A 25 18.51 -7.40 8.42
C THR A 25 17.12 -7.98 8.71
N ASP A 26 16.11 -7.59 7.94
CA ASP A 26 14.73 -8.06 8.07
C ASP A 26 14.54 -9.36 7.27
N ASN A 27 14.61 -10.49 7.98
CA ASN A 27 14.35 -11.81 7.39
C ASN A 27 12.86 -12.13 7.23
N GLU A 28 11.98 -11.25 7.72
CA GLU A 28 10.53 -11.33 7.58
C GLU A 28 10.01 -9.98 7.08
N ALA A 29 9.15 -10.02 6.07
CA ALA A 29 8.54 -8.83 5.52
C ALA A 29 7.01 -8.97 5.54
N LEU A 30 6.36 -8.01 6.21
CA LEU A 30 4.91 -7.92 6.34
C LEU A 30 4.25 -7.34 5.07
N VAL A 31 4.52 -7.93 3.91
CA VAL A 31 4.39 -7.27 2.60
C VAL A 31 3.17 -7.72 1.80
N VAL A 32 2.56 -8.88 2.09
CA VAL A 32 1.41 -9.34 1.29
C VAL A 32 0.12 -8.93 1.99
N LEU A 33 -0.43 -7.78 1.59
CA LEU A 33 -1.82 -7.43 1.88
C LEU A 33 -2.75 -8.17 0.92
N VAL A 34 -3.66 -8.94 1.49
CA VAL A 34 -4.53 -9.92 0.83
C VAL A 34 -6.01 -9.50 0.96
N GLY A 35 -6.27 -8.34 1.57
CA GLY A 35 -7.60 -7.80 1.80
C GLY A 35 -8.37 -7.54 0.50
N VAL A 36 -9.60 -8.03 0.41
CA VAL A 36 -10.56 -7.66 -0.65
C VAL A 36 -11.43 -6.52 -0.13
N TYR A 37 -11.13 -5.30 -0.58
CA TYR A 37 -11.80 -4.09 -0.14
C TYR A 37 -13.12 -3.86 -0.90
N ALA A 38 -14.25 -4.02 -0.21
CA ALA A 38 -15.58 -3.87 -0.79
C ALA A 38 -16.14 -2.43 -0.70
N ARG A 39 -15.46 -1.53 0.03
CA ARG A 39 -15.89 -0.16 0.30
C ARG A 39 -14.76 0.83 0.04
N LYS A 40 -15.06 1.89 -0.72
CA LYS A 40 -14.09 2.95 -1.06
C LYS A 40 -13.66 3.82 0.12
N SER A 41 -14.47 3.87 1.17
CA SER A 41 -14.18 4.63 2.40
C SER A 41 -13.08 4.02 3.25
N LEU A 42 -12.71 2.75 3.03
CA LEU A 42 -11.61 2.12 3.75
C LEU A 42 -10.28 2.79 3.38
N PRO A 43 -9.46 3.16 4.37
CA PRO A 43 -8.19 3.81 4.13
C PRO A 43 -7.16 2.84 3.54
N GLU A 44 -7.17 1.57 3.89
CA GLU A 44 -6.17 0.60 3.41
C GLU A 44 -6.45 0.12 1.97
N ILE A 45 -7.48 0.66 1.29
CA ILE A 45 -7.87 0.23 -0.06
C ILE A 45 -6.74 0.38 -1.10
N TYR A 46 -5.78 1.28 -0.88
CA TYR A 46 -4.62 1.43 -1.78
C TYR A 46 -3.65 0.23 -1.73
N PHE A 47 -3.81 -0.68 -0.78
CA PHE A 47 -3.04 -1.93 -0.70
C PHE A 47 -3.68 -3.10 -1.48
N LEU A 48 -4.79 -2.87 -2.19
CA LEU A 48 -5.57 -3.90 -2.86
C LEU A 48 -4.82 -4.59 -4.02
N VAL A 49 -4.72 -5.91 -3.96
CA VAL A 49 -4.57 -6.77 -5.15
C VAL A 49 -5.97 -7.20 -5.59
N GLN A 50 -6.51 -6.64 -6.67
CA GLN A 50 -7.78 -7.17 -7.21
C GLN A 50 -7.56 -8.59 -7.76
N SER A 51 -8.58 -9.43 -7.60
CA SER A 51 -8.64 -10.82 -8.05
C SER A 51 -8.02 -11.05 -9.43
N THR A 52 -7.36 -12.20 -9.60
CA THR A 52 -6.76 -12.68 -10.85
C THR A 52 -7.79 -12.68 -11.99
N PRO A 53 -7.54 -11.99 -13.13
CA PRO A 53 -8.46 -12.01 -14.26
C PRO A 53 -8.56 -13.41 -14.91
N PRO A 54 -9.68 -13.72 -15.59
CA PRO A 54 -9.86 -15.01 -16.29
C PRO A 54 -8.79 -15.20 -17.37
N GLY A 55 -7.99 -16.27 -17.26
CA GLY A 55 -6.95 -16.62 -18.24
C GLY A 55 -5.50 -16.35 -17.81
N PHE A 56 -5.26 -15.91 -16.57
CA PHE A 56 -3.90 -15.70 -16.07
C PHE A 56 -3.18 -17.03 -15.78
N CYS A 57 -1.94 -17.16 -16.25
CA CYS A 57 -1.14 -18.39 -16.14
C CYS A 57 -0.71 -18.60 -14.68
N ARG A 58 -0.84 -19.83 -14.17
CA ARG A 58 -0.59 -20.26 -12.77
C ARG A 58 0.88 -20.21 -12.32
N SER A 59 1.75 -19.54 -13.04
CA SER A 59 3.17 -19.37 -12.70
C SER A 59 3.38 -17.97 -12.12
N VAL A 60 2.89 -17.75 -10.91
CA VAL A 60 3.24 -16.55 -10.13
C VAL A 60 4.28 -16.96 -9.09
N PRO A 61 5.41 -16.24 -8.96
CA PRO A 61 6.39 -16.51 -7.94
C PRO A 61 6.03 -15.71 -6.69
N PHE A 62 5.39 -16.34 -5.71
CA PHE A 62 5.49 -15.89 -4.33
C PHE A 62 6.28 -16.87 -3.51
N LEU A 63 7.37 -16.35 -2.93
CA LEU A 63 8.03 -16.75 -1.69
C LEU A 63 7.84 -18.21 -1.35
N CYS A 64 8.51 -19.01 -2.17
CA CYS A 64 8.50 -20.44 -2.07
C CYS A 64 9.32 -20.85 -0.84
N MET A 65 8.66 -21.44 0.16
CA MET A 65 9.32 -22.25 1.20
C MET A 65 10.12 -23.45 0.61
N HIS A 66 10.12 -23.68 -0.71
CA HIS A 66 10.78 -24.85 -1.31
C HIS A 66 12.22 -24.61 -1.77
N THR A 67 12.77 -23.39 -1.68
CA THR A 67 14.19 -23.14 -1.97
C THR A 67 14.81 -22.23 -0.93
N VAL A 68 15.84 -22.72 -0.23
CA VAL A 68 16.75 -21.91 0.58
C VAL A 68 17.54 -21.03 -0.38
N ASP A 69 17.08 -19.80 -0.61
CA ASP A 69 17.78 -18.77 -1.36
C ASP A 69 17.89 -17.54 -0.46
N LEU A 70 19.14 -17.18 -0.17
CA LEU A 70 19.56 -16.06 0.69
C LEU A 70 19.01 -14.69 0.25
N ASN A 71 18.46 -14.60 -0.95
CA ASN A 71 17.90 -13.38 -1.52
C ASN A 71 16.38 -13.24 -1.33
N ASN A 72 15.75 -14.17 -0.60
CA ASN A 72 14.31 -14.14 -0.30
C ASN A 72 14.07 -13.83 1.20
N VAL A 73 12.85 -13.43 1.54
CA VAL A 73 12.45 -13.20 2.95
C VAL A 73 11.27 -14.11 3.32
N ILE A 74 10.81 -14.10 4.56
CA ILE A 74 9.55 -14.74 4.94
C ILE A 74 8.40 -13.77 4.65
N ALA A 75 7.42 -14.19 3.84
CA ALA A 75 6.23 -13.39 3.57
C ALA A 75 5.10 -13.62 4.57
N CYS A 76 4.37 -12.54 4.83
CA CYS A 76 3.13 -12.53 5.60
C CYS A 76 1.93 -12.16 4.73
N ALA A 77 0.91 -13.02 4.69
CA ALA A 77 -0.41 -12.70 4.14
C ALA A 77 -1.31 -12.07 5.23
N LYS A 78 -1.84 -10.87 4.98
CA LYS A 78 -2.58 -10.09 5.99
C LYS A 78 -3.75 -9.26 5.43
N HIS A 79 -4.80 -8.94 6.20
CA HIS A 79 -5.06 -9.42 7.56
C HIS A 79 -6.22 -10.42 7.57
N PHE A 80 -6.00 -11.57 8.20
CA PHE A 80 -6.94 -12.69 8.19
C PHE A 80 -8.04 -12.48 9.24
N VAL A 81 -9.32 -12.35 8.87
CA VAL A 81 -9.86 -12.25 7.51
C VAL A 81 -11.04 -11.29 7.48
N GLY A 82 -11.23 -10.63 6.33
CA GLY A 82 -12.36 -9.73 6.12
C GLY A 82 -12.10 -8.30 6.57
N ASP A 83 -10.86 -7.92 6.83
CA ASP A 83 -10.44 -6.52 7.04
C ASP A 83 -11.03 -5.55 5.99
N GLY A 84 -11.04 -5.94 4.70
CA GLY A 84 -11.63 -5.15 3.62
C GLY A 84 -13.17 -5.07 3.57
N GLY A 85 -13.87 -5.77 4.47
CA GLY A 85 -15.33 -5.97 4.46
C GLY A 85 -16.10 -5.22 5.55
N THR A 86 -15.44 -4.37 6.33
CA THR A 86 -16.06 -3.76 7.52
C THR A 86 -17.24 -2.85 7.18
N HIS A 87 -18.21 -2.80 8.10
CA HIS A 87 -19.40 -1.99 7.96
C HIS A 87 -19.02 -0.50 7.81
N LYS A 88 -19.53 0.14 6.75
CA LYS A 88 -19.20 1.51 6.32
C LYS A 88 -17.72 1.76 6.00
N GLY A 89 -16.92 0.70 5.93
CA GLY A 89 -15.49 0.81 5.67
C GLY A 89 -14.74 1.56 6.76
N LEU A 90 -15.06 1.23 8.02
CA LEU A 90 -14.32 1.72 9.19
C LEU A 90 -13.14 0.80 9.47
N ASN A 91 -11.94 1.36 9.66
CA ASN A 91 -10.81 0.56 10.07
C ASN A 91 -11.12 -0.18 11.39
N GLU A 92 -10.70 -1.45 11.49
CA GLU A 92 -10.94 -2.34 12.64
C GLU A 92 -12.42 -2.60 12.98
N GLY A 93 -13.32 -2.19 12.09
CA GLY A 93 -14.76 -2.33 12.27
C GLY A 93 -15.24 -3.78 12.24
N ASP A 94 -16.57 -3.93 12.20
CA ASP A 94 -17.21 -5.23 12.12
C ASP A 94 -17.58 -5.59 10.68
N THR A 95 -17.16 -6.76 10.23
CA THR A 95 -17.50 -7.33 8.92
C THR A 95 -18.74 -8.18 9.06
N ILE A 96 -19.83 -7.73 8.44
CA ILE A 96 -21.18 -8.30 8.64
C ILE A 96 -21.62 -9.01 7.37
N LEU A 97 -21.43 -10.33 7.32
CA LEU A 97 -21.75 -11.16 6.17
C LEU A 97 -21.81 -12.67 6.52
N SER A 98 -22.38 -13.47 5.63
CA SER A 98 -22.49 -14.93 5.77
C SER A 98 -21.12 -15.61 5.75
N TYR A 99 -21.00 -16.82 6.30
CA TYR A 99 -19.73 -17.57 6.21
C TYR A 99 -19.38 -17.88 4.75
N GLU A 100 -20.38 -18.18 3.93
CA GLU A 100 -20.22 -18.45 2.50
C GLU A 100 -19.64 -17.25 1.75
N ASP A 101 -20.10 -16.03 2.06
CA ASP A 101 -19.54 -14.82 1.48
C ASP A 101 -18.15 -14.49 2.05
N LEU A 102 -17.89 -14.80 3.33
CA LEU A 102 -16.57 -14.63 3.93
C LEU A 102 -15.57 -15.51 3.19
N GLU A 103 -15.92 -16.77 2.96
CA GLU A 103 -15.10 -17.75 2.25
C GLU A 103 -14.90 -17.35 0.78
N ARG A 104 -16.00 -17.05 0.08
CA ARG A 104 -15.99 -16.73 -1.35
C ARG A 104 -15.27 -15.41 -1.69
N ILE A 105 -15.37 -14.41 -0.82
CA ILE A 105 -14.83 -13.07 -1.08
C ILE A 105 -13.50 -12.88 -0.37
N HIS A 106 -13.48 -13.02 0.96
CA HIS A 106 -12.37 -12.56 1.79
C HIS A 106 -11.34 -13.66 2.09
N MET A 107 -11.72 -14.94 2.04
CA MET A 107 -10.76 -16.04 2.19
C MET A 107 -10.16 -16.50 0.85
N ALA A 108 -10.83 -16.24 -0.28
CA ALA A 108 -10.42 -16.74 -1.58
C ALA A 108 -8.93 -16.46 -1.91
N PRO A 109 -8.39 -15.25 -1.66
CA PRO A 109 -6.98 -14.98 -1.94
C PRO A 109 -5.99 -15.74 -1.01
N TYR A 110 -6.40 -16.11 0.20
CA TYR A 110 -5.55 -16.88 1.13
C TYR A 110 -5.29 -18.31 0.63
N LEU A 111 -6.21 -18.88 -0.17
CA LEU A 111 -5.99 -20.19 -0.79
C LEU A 111 -4.77 -20.17 -1.71
N ASP A 112 -4.64 -19.11 -2.52
CA ASP A 112 -3.51 -18.92 -3.42
C ASP A 112 -2.22 -18.70 -2.62
N CYS A 113 -2.25 -17.87 -1.57
CA CYS A 113 -1.08 -17.66 -0.70
C CYS A 113 -0.62 -18.94 0.00
N ILE A 114 -1.54 -19.74 0.54
CA ILE A 114 -1.24 -21.01 1.20
C ILE A 114 -0.68 -22.02 0.19
N SER A 115 -1.28 -22.12 -1.01
CA SER A 115 -0.82 -23.03 -2.05
C SER A 115 0.59 -22.72 -2.55
N GLN A 116 1.01 -21.46 -2.47
CA GLN A 116 2.35 -20.99 -2.82
C GLN A 116 3.35 -21.08 -1.66
N GLY A 117 2.89 -21.47 -0.46
CA GLY A 117 3.75 -21.69 0.70
C GLY A 117 4.07 -20.43 1.50
N VAL A 118 3.13 -19.48 1.62
CA VAL A 118 3.30 -18.31 2.50
C VAL A 118 3.71 -18.74 3.91
N GLY A 119 4.72 -18.07 4.47
CA GLY A 119 5.32 -18.47 5.74
C GLY A 119 4.52 -18.02 6.96
N THR A 120 3.89 -16.84 6.89
CA THR A 120 3.13 -16.27 8.00
C THR A 120 1.79 -15.71 7.55
N ILE A 121 0.82 -15.71 8.47
CA ILE A 121 -0.48 -15.06 8.26
C ILE A 121 -0.78 -14.20 9.47
N MET A 122 -1.07 -12.91 9.26
CA MET A 122 -1.41 -11.99 10.34
C MET A 122 -2.91 -11.93 10.54
N ALA A 123 -3.39 -12.10 11.77
CA ALA A 123 -4.81 -11.96 12.10
C ALA A 123 -5.24 -10.48 12.13
N SER A 124 -6.44 -10.19 11.63
CA SER A 124 -7.02 -8.84 11.54
C SER A 124 -7.55 -8.32 12.86
N TYR A 125 -7.43 -7.00 13.10
CA TYR A 125 -8.10 -6.33 14.22
C TYR A 125 -9.63 -6.40 14.15
N SER A 126 -10.16 -6.52 12.94
CA SER A 126 -11.60 -6.46 12.70
C SER A 126 -12.37 -7.55 13.43
N SER A 127 -13.68 -7.36 13.49
CA SER A 127 -14.61 -8.40 13.93
C SER A 127 -15.30 -9.04 12.73
N TRP A 128 -15.79 -10.26 12.90
CA TRP A 128 -16.76 -10.88 12.00
C TRP A 128 -18.04 -11.18 12.76
N ASN A 129 -19.16 -10.60 12.31
CA ASN A 129 -20.47 -10.70 12.96
C ASN A 129 -20.38 -10.47 14.49
N GLY A 130 -19.68 -9.41 14.90
CA GLY A 130 -19.51 -8.98 16.29
C GLY A 130 -18.44 -9.72 17.11
N HIS A 131 -17.73 -10.69 16.52
CA HIS A 131 -16.70 -11.46 17.20
C HIS A 131 -15.30 -11.06 16.72
N GLN A 132 -14.44 -10.65 17.65
CA GLN A 132 -13.08 -10.20 17.35
C GLN A 132 -12.22 -11.35 16.81
N LEU A 133 -11.51 -11.10 15.72
CA LEU A 133 -10.81 -12.15 14.99
C LEU A 133 -9.60 -12.72 15.75
N HIS A 134 -8.89 -11.90 16.53
CA HIS A 134 -7.82 -12.40 17.43
C HIS A 134 -8.33 -13.34 18.54
N ALA A 135 -9.64 -13.39 18.80
CA ALA A 135 -10.26 -14.34 19.73
C ALA A 135 -11.00 -15.50 19.03
N HIS A 136 -10.97 -15.57 17.70
CA HIS A 136 -11.89 -16.40 16.92
C HIS A 136 -11.33 -17.78 16.59
N ARG A 137 -11.38 -18.71 17.55
CA ARG A 137 -10.84 -20.08 17.40
C ARG A 137 -11.32 -20.82 16.16
N PHE A 138 -12.61 -20.72 15.83
CA PHE A 138 -13.16 -21.35 14.64
C PHE A 138 -12.46 -20.88 13.36
N LEU A 139 -12.10 -19.60 13.24
CA LEU A 139 -11.46 -19.08 12.03
C LEU A 139 -9.96 -19.33 12.03
N LEU A 140 -9.28 -19.04 13.15
CA LEU A 140 -7.81 -19.14 13.23
C LEU A 140 -7.30 -20.58 13.34
N THR A 141 -8.05 -21.48 13.97
CA THR A 141 -7.66 -22.88 14.13
C THR A 141 -8.44 -23.77 13.16
N GLU A 142 -9.75 -23.88 13.35
CA GLU A 142 -10.55 -24.90 12.64
C GLU A 142 -10.63 -24.65 11.13
N VAL A 143 -10.71 -23.38 10.72
CA VAL A 143 -10.69 -23.02 9.29
C VAL A 143 -9.26 -22.90 8.79
N LEU A 144 -8.46 -21.96 9.31
CA LEU A 144 -7.17 -21.64 8.71
C LEU A 144 -6.15 -22.79 8.84
N LYS A 145 -5.97 -23.34 10.03
CA LYS A 145 -4.96 -24.38 10.28
C LYS A 145 -5.44 -25.76 9.86
N ASP A 146 -6.68 -26.10 10.17
CA ASP A 146 -7.20 -27.46 9.97
C ASP A 146 -7.84 -27.63 8.58
N LYS A 147 -8.88 -26.84 8.23
CA LYS A 147 -9.58 -26.94 6.94
C LYS A 147 -8.71 -26.52 5.75
N LEU A 148 -8.05 -25.36 5.84
CA LEU A 148 -7.20 -24.83 4.76
C LEU A 148 -5.78 -25.40 4.80
N GLY A 149 -5.41 -26.09 5.89
CA GLY A 149 -4.15 -26.80 5.99
C GLY A 149 -2.92 -25.91 6.17
N PHE A 150 -3.08 -24.65 6.58
CA PHE A 150 -1.95 -23.72 6.76
C PHE A 150 -0.91 -24.29 7.74
N LYS A 151 0.35 -24.38 7.30
CA LYS A 151 1.48 -24.96 8.07
C LYS A 151 2.49 -23.93 8.58
N GLY A 152 2.38 -22.66 8.16
CA GLY A 152 3.14 -21.57 8.76
C GLY A 152 2.64 -21.21 10.15
N PHE A 153 3.04 -20.03 10.65
CA PHE A 153 2.58 -19.51 11.93
C PHE A 153 1.67 -18.29 11.78
N VAL A 154 0.68 -18.19 12.66
CA VAL A 154 -0.24 -17.06 12.77
C VAL A 154 0.37 -16.01 13.69
N ILE A 155 0.56 -14.80 13.20
CA ILE A 155 1.05 -13.65 13.97
C ILE A 155 -0.11 -12.71 14.33
N SER A 156 -0.09 -12.13 15.53
CA SER A 156 -1.02 -11.03 15.84
C SER A 156 -0.61 -9.74 15.14
N ASP A 157 -1.55 -8.82 14.97
CA ASP A 157 -1.23 -7.45 14.60
C ASP A 157 -0.73 -6.67 15.85
N TRP A 158 -0.24 -5.44 15.64
CA TRP A 158 0.35 -4.58 16.67
C TRP A 158 -0.58 -4.29 17.84
N GLU A 159 -0.20 -4.78 19.04
CA GLU A 159 -1.01 -4.61 20.27
C GLU A 159 -2.45 -5.13 20.12
N ALA A 160 -2.67 -6.09 19.21
CA ALA A 160 -4.00 -6.63 18.94
C ALA A 160 -4.66 -7.29 20.16
N LEU A 161 -3.86 -7.89 21.03
CA LEU A 161 -4.36 -8.51 22.26
C LEU A 161 -4.95 -7.47 23.22
N ASP A 162 -4.38 -6.27 23.29
CA ASP A 162 -4.92 -5.18 24.10
C ASP A 162 -6.34 -4.82 23.66
N ARG A 163 -6.63 -4.93 22.36
CA ARG A 163 -7.92 -4.64 21.73
C ARG A 163 -9.00 -5.68 22.05
N LEU A 164 -8.65 -6.83 22.64
CA LEU A 164 -9.61 -7.84 23.10
C LEU A 164 -10.39 -7.43 24.37
N SER A 165 -10.09 -6.27 24.92
CA SER A 165 -10.67 -5.80 26.18
C SER A 165 -11.13 -4.35 26.10
N LYS A 166 -12.11 -4.00 26.94
CA LYS A 166 -12.55 -2.62 27.14
C LYS A 166 -12.56 -2.32 28.65
N PRO A 167 -11.77 -1.34 29.14
CA PRO A 167 -10.79 -0.52 28.44
C PRO A 167 -9.65 -1.32 27.77
N LEU A 168 -8.96 -0.74 26.79
CA LEU A 168 -7.87 -1.40 26.08
C LEU A 168 -6.78 -1.89 27.04
N GLY A 169 -6.30 -3.11 26.80
CA GLY A 169 -5.28 -3.78 27.62
C GLY A 169 -5.71 -4.11 29.04
N SER A 170 -7.00 -3.94 29.39
CA SER A 170 -7.50 -4.35 30.69
C SER A 170 -7.59 -5.88 30.77
N ASN A 171 -7.20 -6.45 31.91
CA ASN A 171 -7.14 -7.90 32.09
C ASN A 171 -6.26 -8.61 31.04
N TYR A 172 -5.07 -8.06 30.81
CA TYR A 172 -4.16 -8.48 29.73
C TYR A 172 -3.88 -9.99 29.71
N ARG A 173 -3.68 -10.63 30.88
CA ARG A 173 -3.56 -12.10 30.99
C ARG A 173 -4.71 -12.85 30.32
N ARG A 174 -5.95 -12.40 30.49
CA ARG A 174 -7.10 -12.99 29.82
C ARG A 174 -7.03 -12.80 28.31
N CYS A 175 -6.57 -11.64 27.84
CA CYS A 175 -6.36 -11.40 26.41
C CYS A 175 -5.31 -12.35 25.83
N VAL A 176 -4.19 -12.56 26.53
CA VAL A 176 -3.15 -13.55 26.17
C VAL A 176 -3.75 -14.95 26.08
N SER A 177 -4.44 -15.41 27.13
CA SER A 177 -5.09 -16.72 27.15
C SER A 177 -6.07 -16.88 25.98
N THR A 178 -6.90 -15.87 25.73
CA THR A 178 -7.91 -15.90 24.66
C THR A 178 -7.27 -16.01 23.29
N ALA A 179 -6.28 -15.16 22.98
CA ALA A 179 -5.67 -15.11 21.66
C ALA A 179 -4.80 -16.34 21.34
N VAL A 180 -4.02 -16.82 22.31
CA VAL A 180 -3.18 -18.01 22.15
C VAL A 180 -4.03 -19.26 22.00
N ASN A 181 -5.07 -19.43 22.82
CA ASN A 181 -6.00 -20.56 22.70
C ASN A 181 -6.87 -20.51 21.43
N ALA A 182 -7.10 -19.32 20.86
CA ALA A 182 -7.76 -19.18 19.55
C ALA A 182 -6.88 -19.68 18.39
N GLY A 183 -5.56 -19.71 18.56
CA GLY A 183 -4.62 -20.23 17.57
C GLY A 183 -3.52 -19.26 17.14
N THR A 184 -3.36 -18.12 17.81
CA THR A 184 -2.22 -17.22 17.57
C THR A 184 -0.92 -17.91 18.01
N ASP A 185 0.09 -17.91 17.13
CA ASP A 185 1.38 -18.56 17.35
C ASP A 185 2.44 -17.57 17.83
N MET A 186 2.49 -16.39 17.23
CA MET A 186 3.41 -15.30 17.58
C MET A 186 2.63 -14.02 17.89
N VAL A 187 3.02 -13.31 18.95
CA VAL A 187 2.33 -12.10 19.39
C VAL A 187 3.20 -10.88 19.15
N MET A 188 2.67 -9.92 18.39
CA MET A 188 3.25 -8.59 18.21
C MET A 188 2.83 -7.69 19.38
N VAL A 189 3.56 -7.81 20.49
CA VAL A 189 3.18 -7.25 21.80
C VAL A 189 3.26 -5.72 21.88
N GLY A 190 4.07 -5.07 21.04
CA GLY A 190 4.42 -3.66 21.22
C GLY A 190 5.29 -3.45 22.46
N GLN A 191 4.85 -2.61 23.41
CA GLN A 191 5.70 -2.18 24.53
C GLN A 191 5.70 -3.15 25.74
N LYS A 192 4.67 -4.00 25.89
CA LYS A 192 4.43 -4.81 27.11
C LYS A 192 5.10 -6.19 27.13
N HIS A 193 6.20 -6.40 26.39
CA HIS A 193 6.82 -7.72 26.22
C HIS A 193 7.14 -8.47 27.53
N ARG A 194 7.57 -7.77 28.59
CA ARG A 194 7.85 -8.39 29.90
C ARG A 194 6.59 -8.91 30.59
N GLU A 195 5.50 -8.16 30.50
CA GLU A 195 4.20 -8.57 31.06
C GLU A 195 3.63 -9.76 30.28
N PHE A 196 3.70 -9.69 28.95
CA PHE A 196 3.31 -10.80 28.07
C PHE A 196 4.02 -12.11 28.42
N VAL A 197 5.36 -12.09 28.54
CA VAL A 197 6.14 -13.29 28.87
C VAL A 197 5.74 -13.83 30.24
N LYS A 198 5.61 -12.96 31.24
CA LYS A 198 5.20 -13.36 32.60
C LYS A 198 3.82 -14.01 32.60
N ASP A 199 2.85 -13.41 31.91
CA ASP A 199 1.48 -13.93 31.85
C ASP A 199 1.40 -15.22 31.04
N LEU A 200 2.13 -15.35 29.93
CA LEU A 200 2.17 -16.57 29.12
C LEU A 200 2.77 -17.75 29.91
N ILE A 201 3.85 -17.53 30.65
CA ILE A 201 4.45 -18.55 31.53
C ILE A 201 3.43 -18.99 32.58
N PHE A 202 2.80 -18.04 33.28
CA PHE A 202 1.80 -18.35 34.29
C PHE A 202 0.64 -19.18 33.70
N LEU A 203 0.14 -18.80 32.52
CA LEU A 203 -0.97 -19.49 31.86
C LEU A 203 -0.61 -20.91 31.42
N ALA A 204 0.65 -21.15 31.03
CA ALA A 204 1.14 -22.48 30.72
C ALA A 204 1.30 -23.34 31.99
N GLU A 205 1.89 -22.76 33.05
CA GLU A 205 2.07 -23.43 34.34
C GLU A 205 0.74 -23.75 35.04
N SER A 206 -0.26 -22.88 34.91
CA SER A 206 -1.61 -23.09 35.46
C SER A 206 -2.45 -24.08 34.64
N GLY A 207 -2.03 -24.40 33.41
CA GLY A 207 -2.77 -25.25 32.47
C GLY A 207 -3.92 -24.55 31.74
N GLU A 208 -4.07 -23.23 31.90
CA GLU A 208 -5.06 -22.42 31.17
C GLU A 208 -4.72 -22.30 29.68
N ILE A 209 -3.44 -22.38 29.33
CA ILE A 209 -2.98 -22.70 27.97
C ILE A 209 -2.30 -24.07 28.04
N PRO A 210 -2.83 -25.10 27.36
CA PRO A 210 -2.24 -26.43 27.41
C PRO A 210 -0.87 -26.44 26.71
N MET A 211 0.09 -27.23 27.22
CA MET A 211 1.41 -27.35 26.59
C MET A 211 1.35 -27.76 25.12
N THR A 212 0.34 -28.55 24.71
CA THR A 212 0.12 -28.89 23.29
C THR A 212 -0.14 -27.68 22.40
N ARG A 213 -0.74 -26.60 22.93
CA ARG A 213 -0.96 -25.33 22.22
C ARG A 213 0.34 -24.52 22.12
N ILE A 214 1.20 -24.57 23.15
CA ILE A 214 2.54 -24.00 23.12
C ILE A 214 3.42 -24.74 22.12
N ASP A 215 3.39 -26.07 22.14
CA ASP A 215 4.16 -26.92 21.23
C ASP A 215 3.75 -26.71 19.78
N ASP A 216 2.44 -26.62 19.44
CA ASP A 216 1.97 -26.28 18.08
C ASP A 216 2.50 -24.90 17.63
N ALA A 217 2.43 -23.89 18.50
CA ALA A 217 2.93 -22.55 18.18
C ALA A 217 4.43 -22.54 17.91
N VAL A 218 5.21 -23.16 18.80
CA VAL A 218 6.68 -23.23 18.68
C VAL A 218 7.09 -24.07 17.49
N GLU A 219 6.44 -25.20 17.22
CA GLU A 219 6.72 -26.04 16.06
C GLU A 219 6.53 -25.26 14.75
N ARG A 220 5.46 -24.48 14.62
CA ARG A 220 5.20 -23.64 13.44
C ARG A 220 6.24 -22.54 13.27
N ILE A 221 6.60 -21.84 14.35
CA ILE A 221 7.63 -20.79 14.32
C ILE A 221 8.97 -21.39 13.92
N LEU A 222 9.38 -22.49 14.54
CA LEU A 222 10.64 -23.16 14.24
C LEU A 222 10.65 -23.72 12.82
N ARG A 223 9.56 -24.33 12.35
CA ARG A 223 9.42 -24.81 10.97
C ARG A 223 9.72 -23.71 9.96
N VAL A 224 9.09 -22.53 10.11
CA VAL A 224 9.33 -21.40 9.21
C VAL A 224 10.78 -20.92 9.29
N LYS A 225 11.36 -20.80 10.48
CA LYS A 225 12.77 -20.38 10.65
C LYS A 225 13.77 -21.36 10.04
N PHE A 226 13.57 -22.67 10.22
CA PHE A 226 14.43 -23.70 9.62
C PHE A 226 14.29 -23.74 8.11
N VAL A 227 13.06 -23.69 7.59
CA VAL A 227 12.83 -23.71 6.14
C VAL A 227 13.38 -22.46 5.45
N ALA A 228 13.35 -21.31 6.13
CA ALA A 228 13.96 -20.08 5.64
C ALA A 228 15.50 -20.07 5.73
N GLY A 229 16.14 -21.08 6.32
CA GLY A 229 17.59 -21.14 6.50
C GLY A 229 18.14 -20.15 7.53
N LEU A 230 17.30 -19.64 8.45
CA LEU A 230 17.69 -18.61 9.41
C LEU A 230 18.74 -19.11 10.42
N PHE A 231 18.82 -20.42 10.66
CA PHE A 231 19.83 -21.03 11.53
C PHE A 231 21.19 -21.15 10.83
N GLU A 232 21.19 -21.35 9.51
CA GLU A 232 22.40 -21.41 8.69
C GLU A 232 22.94 -20.01 8.38
N TYR A 233 22.04 -19.03 8.18
CA TYR A 233 22.36 -17.67 7.76
C TYR A 233 21.69 -16.62 8.67
N PRO A 234 22.11 -16.51 9.94
CA PRO A 234 21.45 -15.63 10.92
C PRO A 234 21.84 -14.15 10.79
N PHE A 235 22.81 -13.80 9.93
CA PHE A 235 23.35 -12.45 9.79
C PHE A 235 23.17 -11.92 8.37
N ALA A 236 22.98 -10.60 8.25
CA ALA A 236 22.81 -9.95 6.96
C ALA A 236 24.07 -10.00 6.09
N ASP A 237 23.86 -10.11 4.78
CA ASP A 237 24.88 -9.97 3.76
C ASP A 237 25.03 -8.49 3.36
N ARG A 238 26.13 -7.86 3.80
CA ARG A 238 26.41 -6.45 3.51
C ARG A 238 26.71 -6.19 2.03
N SER A 239 27.02 -7.20 1.23
CA SER A 239 27.24 -7.03 -0.21
C SER A 239 25.98 -6.61 -0.98
N LEU A 240 24.80 -6.78 -0.37
CA LEU A 240 23.51 -6.42 -0.97
C LEU A 240 23.15 -4.93 -0.80
N LEU A 241 23.97 -4.12 -0.12
CA LEU A 241 23.66 -2.71 0.15
C LEU A 241 23.35 -1.90 -1.11
N ASP A 242 24.15 -2.09 -2.16
CA ASP A 242 24.04 -1.33 -3.41
C ASP A 242 22.75 -1.63 -4.19
N ILE A 243 22.00 -2.66 -3.76
CA ILE A 243 20.69 -3.00 -4.32
C ILE A 243 19.60 -2.04 -3.82
N VAL A 244 19.76 -1.49 -2.60
CA VAL A 244 18.79 -0.58 -1.98
C VAL A 244 18.70 0.71 -2.78
N GLY A 245 17.53 0.97 -3.36
CA GLY A 245 17.30 2.14 -4.20
C GLY A 245 18.13 2.15 -5.50
N SER A 246 18.57 0.97 -5.95
CA SER A 246 19.36 0.81 -7.18
C SER A 246 18.62 1.34 -8.41
N LYS A 247 19.40 1.72 -9.44
CA LYS A 247 18.84 2.23 -10.70
C LYS A 247 17.86 1.25 -11.34
N LEU A 248 18.19 -0.04 -11.35
CA LEU A 248 17.33 -1.09 -11.90
C LEU A 248 15.96 -1.13 -11.19
N HIS A 249 15.94 -0.98 -9.86
CA HIS A 249 14.71 -0.97 -9.09
C HIS A 249 13.86 0.29 -9.36
N ARG A 250 14.52 1.43 -9.58
CA ARG A 250 13.87 2.69 -9.95
C ARG A 250 13.29 2.66 -11.35
N GLU A 251 14.02 2.11 -12.31
CA GLU A 251 13.53 1.91 -13.68
C GLU A 251 12.26 1.02 -13.69
N LEU A 252 12.24 -0.02 -12.87
CA LEU A 252 11.05 -0.86 -12.72
C LEU A 252 9.92 -0.15 -11.98
N ALA A 253 10.21 0.64 -10.94
CA ALA A 253 9.20 1.45 -10.26
C ALA A 253 8.59 2.49 -11.22
N ARG A 254 9.40 3.16 -12.05
CA ARG A 254 8.93 4.04 -13.13
C ARG A 254 8.01 3.32 -14.11
N GLU A 255 8.35 2.10 -14.51
CA GLU A 255 7.48 1.27 -15.36
C GLU A 255 6.13 0.96 -14.68
N VAL A 256 6.15 0.63 -13.38
CA VAL A 256 4.93 0.34 -12.61
C VAL A 256 4.07 1.59 -12.47
N VAL A 257 4.67 2.75 -12.17
CA VAL A 257 3.96 4.04 -12.16
C VAL A 257 3.24 4.23 -13.49
N ARG A 258 3.97 4.10 -14.59
CA ARG A 258 3.44 4.30 -15.93
C ARG A 258 2.22 3.42 -16.24
N LYS A 259 2.31 2.14 -15.90
CA LYS A 259 1.23 1.16 -16.14
C LYS A 259 0.08 1.25 -15.14
N SER A 260 0.25 1.96 -14.02
CA SER A 260 -0.79 2.17 -13.02
C SER A 260 -1.77 3.28 -13.40
N LEU A 261 -1.36 4.21 -14.27
CA LEU A 261 -2.13 5.40 -14.60
C LEU A 261 -3.44 5.03 -15.29
N VAL A 262 -4.54 5.65 -14.88
CA VAL A 262 -5.83 5.48 -15.54
C VAL A 262 -6.25 6.79 -16.18
N LEU A 263 -6.29 6.81 -17.51
CA LEU A 263 -6.83 7.93 -18.27
C LEU A 263 -8.35 7.96 -18.16
N LEU A 264 -8.88 8.94 -17.44
CA LEU A 264 -10.32 9.10 -17.22
C LEU A 264 -10.97 10.07 -18.20
N LYS A 265 -10.19 11.03 -18.72
CA LYS A 265 -10.65 12.00 -19.72
C LYS A 265 -9.48 12.48 -20.58
N ASN A 266 -9.71 12.59 -21.89
CA ASN A 266 -8.73 13.13 -22.85
C ASN A 266 -9.41 14.02 -23.91
N GLY A 267 -9.65 15.28 -23.54
CA GLY A 267 -10.36 16.27 -24.36
C GLY A 267 -11.82 16.46 -23.93
N LYS A 268 -12.34 17.67 -24.16
CA LYS A 268 -13.79 17.96 -24.07
C LYS A 268 -14.56 17.47 -25.30
N ASP A 269 -13.87 17.44 -26.44
CA ASP A 269 -14.34 16.88 -27.71
C ASP A 269 -13.49 15.64 -28.03
N PRO A 270 -14.09 14.45 -28.22
CA PRO A 270 -13.36 13.23 -28.58
C PRO A 270 -12.50 13.35 -29.85
N LYS A 271 -12.75 14.33 -30.71
CA LYS A 271 -11.96 14.58 -31.92
C LYS A 271 -10.72 15.46 -31.69
N LYS A 272 -10.59 16.04 -30.49
CA LYS A 272 -9.51 16.96 -30.11
C LYS A 272 -8.93 16.51 -28.76
N PRO A 273 -8.14 15.44 -28.75
CA PRO A 273 -7.49 14.99 -27.53
C PRO A 273 -6.49 16.04 -27.03
N LEU A 274 -6.31 16.11 -25.72
CA LEU A 274 -5.28 16.93 -25.07
C LEU A 274 -3.94 16.18 -25.02
N LEU A 275 -3.99 14.87 -24.78
CA LEU A 275 -2.85 13.99 -24.65
C LEU A 275 -2.57 13.23 -25.97
N PRO A 276 -1.29 13.02 -26.32
CA PRO A 276 -0.10 13.45 -25.58
C PRO A 276 0.10 14.98 -25.66
N LEU A 277 0.67 15.56 -24.60
CA LEU A 277 1.00 16.98 -24.50
C LEU A 277 2.16 17.34 -25.43
N ASP A 278 2.13 18.56 -25.97
CA ASP A 278 3.14 19.06 -26.89
C ASP A 278 4.40 19.52 -26.14
N ARG A 279 5.50 18.75 -26.25
CA ARG A 279 6.80 19.11 -25.67
C ARG A 279 7.41 20.39 -26.26
N SER A 280 6.98 20.80 -27.45
CA SER A 280 7.50 22.00 -28.14
C SER A 280 6.77 23.29 -27.74
N ALA A 281 5.83 23.21 -26.79
CA ALA A 281 5.17 24.38 -26.23
C ALA A 281 6.21 25.38 -25.69
N LYS A 282 6.05 26.67 -26.01
CA LYS A 282 7.01 27.69 -25.54
C LYS A 282 6.91 27.95 -24.03
N LYS A 283 5.70 27.81 -23.48
CA LYS A 283 5.41 28.10 -22.08
C LYS A 283 4.28 27.23 -21.57
N ILE A 284 4.46 26.66 -20.38
CA ILE A 284 3.49 25.80 -19.71
C ILE A 284 3.36 26.20 -18.23
N LEU A 285 2.22 25.84 -17.63
CA LEU A 285 1.99 25.99 -16.19
C LEU A 285 1.97 24.62 -15.52
N VAL A 286 2.71 24.48 -14.43
CA VAL A 286 2.59 23.38 -13.48
C VAL A 286 2.06 23.95 -12.17
N ALA A 287 0.99 23.37 -11.64
CA ALA A 287 0.32 23.90 -10.45
C ALA A 287 -0.25 22.79 -9.57
N GLY A 288 -0.78 23.21 -8.41
CA GLY A 288 -1.45 22.32 -7.47
C GLY A 288 -0.54 21.84 -6.35
N THR A 289 -1.17 21.35 -5.28
CA THR A 289 -0.50 21.04 -4.02
C THR A 289 0.42 19.83 -4.09
N HIS A 290 0.28 18.97 -5.11
CA HIS A 290 1.00 17.71 -5.25
C HIS A 290 2.08 17.75 -6.34
N ALA A 291 2.19 18.84 -7.09
CA ALA A 291 3.11 18.91 -8.23
C ALA A 291 4.59 18.82 -7.81
N ASP A 292 4.98 19.41 -6.68
CA ASP A 292 6.36 19.37 -6.16
C ASP A 292 6.41 18.87 -4.71
N ASP A 293 5.66 17.81 -4.41
CA ASP A 293 5.64 17.18 -3.09
C ASP A 293 5.82 15.66 -3.22
N LEU A 294 7.05 15.20 -2.97
CA LEU A 294 7.41 13.78 -3.08
C LEU A 294 6.66 12.92 -2.06
N GLY A 295 6.45 13.45 -0.87
CA GLY A 295 5.73 12.76 0.19
C GLY A 295 4.26 12.54 -0.15
N TYR A 296 3.60 13.53 -0.74
CA TYR A 296 2.22 13.40 -1.19
C TYR A 296 2.04 12.39 -2.33
N GLN A 297 2.96 12.32 -3.30
CA GLN A 297 2.89 11.29 -4.34
C GLN A 297 3.23 9.87 -3.82
N CYS A 298 3.89 9.76 -2.67
CA CYS A 298 4.16 8.46 -2.04
C CYS A 298 3.01 7.99 -1.13
N GLY A 299 2.38 8.90 -0.37
CA GLY A 299 1.31 8.58 0.56
C GLY A 299 1.78 7.99 1.89
N GLY A 300 0.89 7.28 2.58
CA GLY A 300 1.16 6.62 3.86
C GLY A 300 2.23 5.54 3.75
N TRP A 301 2.75 5.08 4.90
CA TRP A 301 3.78 4.04 4.98
C TRP A 301 5.08 4.34 4.21
N THR A 302 5.37 5.62 3.95
CA THR A 302 6.61 6.06 3.32
C THR A 302 7.40 6.90 4.31
N ILE A 303 8.55 6.39 4.77
CA ILE A 303 9.43 6.97 5.81
C ILE A 303 8.77 7.03 7.21
N ALA A 304 7.56 7.55 7.32
CA ALA A 304 6.74 7.58 8.52
C ALA A 304 5.44 6.80 8.32
N TRP A 305 4.81 6.40 9.44
CA TRP A 305 3.57 5.62 9.44
C TRP A 305 2.46 6.27 8.61
N ASN A 306 2.05 7.50 8.96
CA ASN A 306 1.08 8.27 8.17
C ASN A 306 1.70 8.90 6.91
N GLY A 307 2.98 8.69 6.63
CA GLY A 307 3.72 9.49 5.66
C GLY A 307 3.97 10.93 6.13
N MET A 308 4.45 11.77 5.23
CA MET A 308 4.76 13.18 5.48
C MET A 308 4.77 13.98 4.16
N SER A 309 4.62 15.29 4.24
CA SER A 309 4.76 16.22 3.09
C SER A 309 6.24 16.57 2.83
N GLY A 310 6.54 16.94 1.59
CA GLY A 310 7.81 17.52 1.16
C GLY A 310 8.75 16.51 0.49
N ARG A 311 10.05 16.83 0.49
CA ARG A 311 11.09 15.95 -0.05
C ARG A 311 11.59 15.02 1.05
N ILE A 312 10.95 13.87 1.18
CA ILE A 312 11.06 13.01 2.38
C ILE A 312 12.14 11.93 2.27
N THR A 313 12.62 11.64 1.06
CA THR A 313 13.66 10.63 0.81
C THR A 313 15.05 11.27 0.73
N ILE A 314 15.51 11.89 1.81
CA ILE A 314 16.83 12.55 1.85
C ILE A 314 17.88 11.51 2.23
N GLY A 315 18.79 11.18 1.31
CA GLY A 315 20.01 10.44 1.59
C GLY A 315 21.14 11.37 2.00
N ILE A 316 21.97 10.97 2.97
CA ILE A 316 23.19 11.69 3.37
C ILE A 316 24.39 10.85 2.90
N THR A 317 25.23 11.43 2.05
CA THR A 317 26.51 10.82 1.67
C THR A 317 27.58 11.05 2.74
N LEU A 318 28.65 10.26 2.73
CA LEU A 318 29.83 10.42 3.62
C LEU A 318 30.48 11.82 3.57
N ILE A 319 30.10 12.65 2.59
CA ILE A 319 30.59 14.03 2.39
C ILE A 319 29.55 15.10 2.81
N ASN A 320 28.52 14.73 3.59
CA ASN A 320 27.42 15.60 4.01
C ASN A 320 26.63 16.28 2.87
N VAL A 321 26.67 15.70 1.66
CA VAL A 321 25.76 16.14 0.59
C VAL A 321 24.46 15.37 0.76
N ALA A 322 23.39 16.11 1.10
CA ALA A 322 22.03 15.63 1.08
C ALA A 322 21.58 15.49 -0.39
N TYR A 323 21.18 14.30 -0.82
CA TYR A 323 20.54 14.09 -2.12
C TYR A 323 19.14 13.52 -1.92
N VAL A 324 18.18 14.02 -2.70
CA VAL A 324 16.79 13.56 -2.65
C VAL A 324 16.68 12.37 -3.60
N SER A 325 16.44 11.19 -3.05
CA SER A 325 16.42 9.93 -3.80
C SER A 325 15.07 9.66 -4.48
N GLY A 326 14.50 10.65 -5.18
CA GLY A 326 13.22 10.53 -5.89
C GLY A 326 12.90 11.79 -6.70
N THR A 327 12.00 11.64 -7.67
CA THR A 327 11.66 12.68 -8.67
C THR A 327 10.20 13.09 -8.49
N THR A 328 9.96 14.37 -8.22
CA THR A 328 8.59 14.92 -8.14
C THR A 328 7.97 15.03 -9.54
N ILE A 329 6.64 15.20 -9.62
CA ILE A 329 5.95 15.45 -10.89
C ILE A 329 6.54 16.69 -11.59
N LEU A 330 6.81 17.76 -10.84
CA LEU A 330 7.41 18.99 -11.37
C LEU A 330 8.82 18.73 -11.93
N ASP A 331 9.68 18.04 -11.18
CA ASP A 331 11.03 17.71 -11.63
C ASP A 331 10.99 16.84 -12.90
N ALA A 332 10.11 15.83 -12.92
CA ALA A 332 9.91 14.96 -14.07
C ALA A 332 9.41 15.72 -15.31
N ILE A 333 8.53 16.72 -15.13
CA ILE A 333 8.04 17.56 -16.24
C ILE A 333 9.17 18.41 -16.81
N LYS A 334 9.97 19.05 -15.94
CA LYS A 334 11.12 19.86 -16.37
C LYS A 334 12.14 19.01 -17.15
N GLU A 335 12.41 17.80 -16.68
CA GLU A 335 13.31 16.88 -17.37
C GLU A 335 12.75 16.43 -18.73
N ALA A 336 11.46 16.06 -18.79
CA ALA A 336 10.86 15.55 -20.02
C ALA A 336 10.68 16.60 -21.13
N ILE A 337 10.46 17.87 -20.76
CA ILE A 337 10.22 18.97 -21.71
C ILE A 337 11.50 19.71 -22.13
N GLY A 338 12.54 19.67 -21.31
CA GLY A 338 13.84 20.29 -21.59
C GLY A 338 13.87 21.81 -21.37
N GLU A 339 15.01 22.43 -21.71
CA GLU A 339 15.30 23.84 -21.39
C GLU A 339 14.67 24.87 -22.35
N GLU A 340 14.16 24.43 -23.51
CA GLU A 340 13.59 25.33 -24.53
C GLU A 340 12.17 25.82 -24.18
N THR A 341 11.50 25.15 -23.23
CA THR A 341 10.17 25.50 -22.74
C THR A 341 10.24 26.20 -21.40
N GLU A 342 9.59 27.36 -21.29
CA GLU A 342 9.42 28.03 -20.00
C GLU A 342 8.38 27.29 -19.13
N VAL A 343 8.84 26.69 -18.03
CA VAL A 343 7.97 26.02 -17.05
C VAL A 343 7.70 26.96 -15.87
N ILE A 344 6.48 27.51 -15.82
CA ILE A 344 6.02 28.27 -14.65
C ILE A 344 5.49 27.28 -13.61
N TYR A 345 6.01 27.35 -12.39
CA TYR A 345 5.47 26.58 -11.27
C TYR A 345 4.88 27.51 -10.21
N GLU A 346 3.59 27.32 -9.93
CA GLU A 346 2.89 27.99 -8.83
C GLU A 346 1.96 26.98 -8.15
N LYS A 347 2.24 26.64 -6.88
CA LYS A 347 1.38 25.74 -6.09
C LYS A 347 -0.09 26.20 -6.13
N ASN A 348 -0.30 27.50 -5.97
CA ASN A 348 -1.58 28.19 -6.18
C ASN A 348 -1.35 29.30 -7.21
N PRO A 349 -1.91 29.19 -8.42
CA PRO A 349 -1.63 30.15 -9.48
C PRO A 349 -2.09 31.57 -9.17
N SER A 350 -1.24 32.55 -9.47
CA SER A 350 -1.51 33.97 -9.26
C SER A 350 -2.46 34.50 -10.35
N PRO A 351 -3.19 35.61 -10.08
CA PRO A 351 -4.03 36.25 -11.09
C PRO A 351 -3.27 36.64 -12.36
N ASP A 352 -1.99 37.02 -12.23
CA ASP A 352 -1.14 37.43 -13.36
C ASP A 352 -0.82 36.23 -14.25
N THR A 353 -0.43 35.09 -13.67
CA THR A 353 -0.22 33.83 -14.41
C THR A 353 -1.49 33.39 -15.13
N LEU A 354 -2.64 33.44 -14.44
CA LEU A 354 -3.93 33.04 -15.01
C LEU A 354 -4.47 34.00 -16.08
N ALA A 355 -4.00 35.26 -16.10
CA ALA A 355 -4.32 36.24 -17.14
C ALA A 355 -3.45 36.08 -18.39
N SER A 356 -2.34 35.33 -18.30
CA SER A 356 -1.41 35.15 -19.40
C SER A 356 -2.01 34.30 -20.52
N GLN A 357 -1.93 34.80 -21.76
CA GLN A 357 -2.48 34.12 -22.94
C GLN A 357 -1.44 33.29 -23.72
N ASP A 358 -0.17 33.32 -23.29
CA ASP A 358 0.94 32.60 -23.93
C ASP A 358 1.20 31.22 -23.32
N ILE A 359 0.49 30.84 -22.24
CA ILE A 359 0.57 29.52 -21.63
C ILE A 359 -0.21 28.52 -22.50
N SER A 360 0.48 27.53 -23.04
CA SER A 360 -0.10 26.58 -24.01
C SER A 360 -1.03 25.56 -23.35
N TYR A 361 -0.65 25.06 -22.18
CA TYR A 361 -1.46 24.17 -21.35
C TYR A 361 -0.97 24.20 -19.90
N ALA A 362 -1.79 23.67 -19.00
CA ALA A 362 -1.49 23.51 -17.59
C ALA A 362 -1.55 22.04 -17.16
N ILE A 363 -0.63 21.64 -16.28
CA ILE A 363 -0.66 20.37 -15.56
C ILE A 363 -0.92 20.69 -14.09
N VAL A 364 -2.08 20.29 -13.58
CA VAL A 364 -2.52 20.55 -12.19
C VAL A 364 -2.52 19.24 -11.41
N ALA A 365 -1.58 19.09 -10.48
CA ALA A 365 -1.49 17.91 -9.61
C ALA A 365 -2.09 18.21 -8.23
N VAL A 366 -3.17 17.52 -7.88
CA VAL A 366 -3.88 17.65 -6.61
C VAL A 366 -4.33 16.28 -6.11
N GLY A 367 -4.68 16.15 -4.84
CA GLY A 367 -4.88 14.84 -4.25
C GLY A 367 -5.10 14.81 -2.75
N GLU A 368 -5.19 13.60 -2.20
CA GLU A 368 -5.24 13.33 -0.76
C GLU A 368 -3.87 13.56 -0.12
N ASP A 369 -3.85 13.98 1.15
CA ASP A 369 -2.64 13.87 1.97
C ASP A 369 -2.29 12.41 2.29
N PRO A 370 -1.04 12.14 2.69
CA PRO A 370 -0.65 10.85 3.25
C PRO A 370 -1.49 10.46 4.47
N TYR A 371 -1.99 9.23 4.48
CA TYR A 371 -2.69 8.61 5.61
C TYR A 371 -2.39 7.12 5.70
N ALA A 372 -2.52 6.56 6.90
CA ALA A 372 -2.40 5.14 7.17
C ALA A 372 -3.43 4.69 8.19
N GLU A 373 -4.07 3.56 7.91
CA GLU A 373 -5.06 2.96 8.79
C GLU A 373 -6.19 3.96 9.14
N PHE A 374 -6.70 3.94 10.37
CA PHE A 374 -7.84 4.76 10.81
C PHE A 374 -7.69 6.26 10.57
N THR A 375 -6.47 6.79 10.36
CA THR A 375 -6.29 8.23 10.08
C THR A 375 -6.85 8.63 8.71
N GLY A 376 -7.02 7.67 7.81
CA GLY A 376 -7.63 7.88 6.51
C GLY A 376 -9.12 7.54 6.41
N ASP A 377 -9.79 7.12 7.50
CA ASP A 377 -11.23 6.88 7.49
C ASP A 377 -11.96 8.19 7.09
N ASN A 378 -12.53 8.23 5.89
CA ASN A 378 -13.16 9.44 5.37
C ASN A 378 -14.48 9.12 4.63
N PRO A 379 -15.64 9.57 5.13
CA PRO A 379 -16.92 9.31 4.49
C PRO A 379 -17.25 10.27 3.34
N GLU A 380 -16.58 11.42 3.24
CA GLU A 380 -16.89 12.47 2.26
C GLU A 380 -16.17 12.23 0.93
N LEU A 381 -14.92 11.74 0.98
CA LEU A 381 -14.11 11.39 -0.19
C LEU A 381 -14.00 12.52 -1.24
N VAL A 382 -13.97 13.77 -0.82
CA VAL A 382 -13.76 14.94 -1.68
C VAL A 382 -12.26 15.25 -1.84
N ILE A 383 -11.89 15.96 -2.90
CA ILE A 383 -10.50 16.40 -3.12
C ILE A 383 -10.12 17.46 -2.07
N PRO A 384 -9.12 17.23 -1.21
CA PRO A 384 -8.76 18.18 -0.15
C PRO A 384 -7.89 19.33 -0.67
N PHE A 385 -7.42 20.18 0.25
CA PHE A 385 -6.54 21.32 -0.02
C PHE A 385 -7.07 22.34 -1.03
N ASN A 386 -8.40 22.54 -1.06
CA ASN A 386 -9.08 23.34 -2.07
C ASN A 386 -8.73 22.92 -3.51
N GLY A 387 -8.41 21.64 -3.73
CA GLY A 387 -7.95 21.15 -5.02
C GLY A 387 -8.98 21.38 -6.14
N ALA A 388 -10.28 21.27 -5.83
CA ALA A 388 -11.35 21.59 -6.78
C ALA A 388 -11.32 23.06 -7.24
N ASP A 389 -11.02 24.00 -6.33
CA ASP A 389 -10.94 25.43 -6.64
C ASP A 389 -9.68 25.76 -7.45
N ILE A 390 -8.54 25.13 -7.12
CA ILE A 390 -7.29 25.26 -7.89
C ILE A 390 -7.49 24.73 -9.31
N ILE A 391 -8.09 23.55 -9.47
CA ILE A 391 -8.41 23.00 -10.78
C ILE A 391 -9.33 23.97 -11.54
N SER A 392 -10.40 24.44 -10.89
CA SER A 392 -11.38 25.31 -11.54
C SER A 392 -10.76 26.61 -12.02
N SER A 393 -9.95 27.28 -11.20
CA SER A 393 -9.37 28.59 -11.54
C SER A 393 -8.43 28.52 -12.75
N VAL A 394 -7.67 27.44 -12.86
CA VAL A 394 -6.77 27.19 -14.00
C VAL A 394 -7.56 26.77 -15.24
N ALA A 395 -8.47 25.80 -15.11
CA ALA A 395 -9.23 25.25 -16.23
C ALA A 395 -10.22 26.24 -16.86
N ASP A 396 -10.58 27.31 -16.15
CA ASP A 396 -11.37 28.42 -16.70
C ASP A 396 -10.59 29.29 -17.71
N LYS A 397 -9.25 29.17 -17.74
CA LYS A 397 -8.36 30.04 -18.52
C LYS A 397 -7.43 29.29 -19.47
N ILE A 398 -6.91 28.14 -19.04
CA ILE A 398 -5.82 27.41 -19.71
C ILE A 398 -6.28 25.96 -19.94
N PRO A 399 -6.02 25.36 -21.12
CA PRO A 399 -6.26 23.93 -21.34
C PRO A 399 -5.58 23.09 -20.26
N THR A 400 -6.35 22.32 -19.49
CA THR A 400 -5.84 21.76 -18.22
C THR A 400 -5.90 20.24 -18.21
N LEU A 401 -4.74 19.62 -17.96
CA LEU A 401 -4.61 18.24 -17.51
C LEU A 401 -4.61 18.19 -15.98
N VAL A 402 -5.53 17.44 -15.39
CA VAL A 402 -5.51 17.14 -13.95
C VAL A 402 -4.83 15.80 -13.72
N VAL A 403 -3.83 15.78 -12.84
CA VAL A 403 -3.22 14.58 -12.29
C VAL A 403 -3.74 14.40 -10.86
N LEU A 404 -4.64 13.43 -10.66
CA LEU A 404 -5.23 13.14 -9.36
C LEU A 404 -4.40 12.10 -8.61
N ILE A 405 -3.82 12.51 -7.47
CA ILE A 405 -3.06 11.66 -6.56
C ILE A 405 -4.01 11.22 -5.43
N SER A 406 -4.29 9.93 -5.30
CA SER A 406 -5.20 9.45 -4.27
C SER A 406 -5.02 7.95 -4.00
N GLY A 407 -5.21 7.53 -2.76
CA GLY A 407 -5.22 6.09 -2.43
C GLY A 407 -6.49 5.38 -2.93
N ARG A 408 -7.49 6.15 -3.35
CA ARG A 408 -8.84 5.65 -3.66
C ARG A 408 -9.59 6.58 -4.61
N PRO A 409 -10.73 6.14 -5.18
CA PRO A 409 -11.56 7.02 -5.99
C PRO A 409 -12.18 8.13 -5.13
N LEU A 410 -12.00 9.38 -5.55
CA LEU A 410 -12.61 10.56 -4.94
C LEU A 410 -13.81 11.07 -5.75
N VAL A 411 -14.65 11.89 -5.11
CA VAL A 411 -15.72 12.63 -5.74
C VAL A 411 -15.11 13.72 -6.62
N ILE A 412 -15.45 13.69 -7.91
CA ILE A 412 -15.17 14.78 -8.84
C ILE A 412 -16.51 15.31 -9.34
N GLU A 413 -16.80 16.55 -8.95
CA GLU A 413 -18.08 17.16 -9.26
C GLU A 413 -18.32 17.30 -10.77
N PRO A 414 -19.54 17.04 -11.28
CA PRO A 414 -19.84 17.14 -12.71
C PRO A 414 -19.56 18.51 -13.31
N TRP A 415 -19.68 19.59 -12.53
CA TRP A 415 -19.38 20.95 -12.99
C TRP A 415 -17.87 21.13 -13.23
N LEU A 416 -17.02 20.52 -12.41
CA LEU A 416 -15.57 20.56 -12.55
C LEU A 416 -15.10 19.71 -13.74
N LEU A 417 -15.69 18.51 -13.91
CA LEU A 417 -15.43 17.64 -15.05
C LEU A 417 -15.71 18.31 -16.41
N LYS A 418 -16.65 19.27 -16.47
CA LYS A 418 -16.92 20.04 -17.70
C LYS A 418 -15.82 21.05 -18.02
N LYS A 419 -15.13 21.58 -17.01
CA LYS A 419 -14.08 22.60 -17.16
C LYS A 419 -12.74 22.01 -17.58
N ILE A 420 -12.37 20.85 -17.06
CA ILE A 420 -11.07 20.22 -17.33
C ILE A 420 -10.99 19.64 -18.74
N ASP A 421 -9.79 19.54 -19.32
CA ASP A 421 -9.56 18.98 -20.64
C ASP A 421 -9.06 17.53 -20.53
N GLY A 422 -8.12 17.26 -19.62
CA GLY A 422 -7.63 15.91 -19.31
C GLY A 422 -7.77 15.57 -17.83
N LEU A 423 -7.92 14.28 -17.52
CA LEU A 423 -7.93 13.75 -16.16
C LEU A 423 -7.27 12.38 -16.11
N ILE A 424 -6.28 12.24 -15.24
CA ILE A 424 -5.59 10.98 -14.95
C ILE A 424 -5.73 10.69 -13.46
N ALA A 425 -6.12 9.45 -13.12
CA ALA A 425 -5.92 8.92 -11.78
C ALA A 425 -4.52 8.29 -11.72
N ALA A 426 -3.63 8.89 -10.94
CA ALA A 426 -2.24 8.47 -10.78
C ALA A 426 -2.00 7.65 -9.51
N TRP A 427 -3.05 7.46 -8.70
CA TRP A 427 -3.00 6.72 -7.44
C TRP A 427 -1.97 7.32 -6.46
N LEU A 428 -1.13 6.47 -5.85
CA LEU A 428 0.04 6.85 -5.06
C LEU A 428 1.30 6.32 -5.78
N PRO A 429 1.86 7.06 -6.75
CA PRO A 429 2.89 6.55 -7.67
C PRO A 429 4.27 6.34 -7.01
N GLY A 430 4.50 6.75 -5.76
CA GLY A 430 5.78 6.53 -5.10
C GLY A 430 6.87 7.47 -5.62
N THR A 431 8.14 7.02 -5.66
CA THR A 431 9.29 7.92 -5.82
C THR A 431 9.61 8.34 -7.25
N GLU A 432 9.07 7.65 -8.26
CA GLU A 432 9.49 7.80 -9.66
C GLU A 432 8.44 8.57 -10.48
N GLY A 433 8.34 9.88 -10.24
CA GLY A 433 7.38 10.77 -10.93
C GLY A 433 7.52 10.79 -12.46
N GLU A 434 8.68 10.38 -12.97
CA GLU A 434 8.96 10.22 -14.40
C GLU A 434 8.01 9.23 -15.10
N GLY A 435 7.47 8.24 -14.38
CA GLY A 435 6.50 7.32 -14.95
C GLY A 435 5.20 8.02 -15.37
N ILE A 436 4.87 9.17 -14.77
CA ILE A 436 3.75 10.01 -15.23
C ILE A 436 4.10 10.71 -16.53
N THR A 437 5.31 11.29 -16.62
CA THR A 437 5.72 12.06 -17.79
C THR A 437 5.94 11.21 -19.04
N ASP A 438 6.39 9.97 -18.86
CA ASP A 438 6.48 8.96 -19.91
C ASP A 438 5.18 8.80 -20.72
N VAL A 439 4.00 8.91 -20.05
CA VAL A 439 2.70 8.73 -20.73
C VAL A 439 2.13 10.05 -21.22
N ILE A 440 2.11 11.08 -20.36
CA ILE A 440 1.42 12.33 -20.73
C ILE A 440 2.10 13.03 -21.91
N PHE A 441 3.38 12.76 -22.15
CA PHE A 441 4.12 13.26 -23.31
C PHE A 441 4.33 12.22 -24.43
N GLY A 442 3.70 11.05 -24.32
CA GLY A 442 3.58 10.08 -25.42
C GLY A 442 4.81 9.23 -25.73
N ASP A 443 5.74 9.04 -24.78
CA ASP A 443 6.79 8.01 -24.94
C ASP A 443 6.17 6.60 -24.89
N TYR A 444 5.06 6.47 -24.18
CA TYR A 444 4.26 5.25 -24.10
C TYR A 444 2.76 5.55 -24.03
N ASP A 445 1.95 4.53 -24.33
CA ASP A 445 0.50 4.56 -24.16
C ASP A 445 0.08 4.36 -22.69
N PHE A 446 -1.15 4.81 -22.39
CA PHE A 446 -1.87 4.56 -21.12
C PHE A 446 -2.26 3.09 -20.95
#